data_AF-A0A139WEX5-F1
#
_entry.id   AF-A0A139WEX5-F1
#
_cell.length_a   1.000
_cell.length_b   1.000
_cell.length_c   1.000
_cell.angle_alpha   90.00
_cell.angle_beta   90.00
_cell.angle_gamma   90.00
#
_symmetry.space_group_name_H-M   'P 1'
#
loop_
_entity.id
_entity.type
_entity.pdbx_description
1 polymer ?
#
loop_
_entity_poly.entity_id
_entity_poly.type
_entity_poly.pdbx_seq_one_letter_code
_entity_poly.pdbx_strand_id
1 'polypeptide(L)'
;MNCLRFRSVFRQIRSMSQLGDLGSGVGRGGGGMGSIRVAGGAFGRIQAAREEGYFHKKQKQQMIKLREEIKDDIKFHREQIKKHEEAIKKHDEKVLRKFGV
;
A
#
# COMPACT_ATOMS: atom_id res chain seq x y z
N MET A 1 -45.11 49.34 -4.55
CA MET A 1 -44.20 49.33 -3.39
C MET A 1 -43.99 47.89 -2.95
N ASN A 2 -42.75 47.41 -3.04
CA ASN A 2 -42.13 46.38 -2.19
C ASN A 2 -42.74 44.96 -2.27
N CYS A 3 -42.00 43.86 -2.33
CA CYS A 3 -40.62 43.59 -1.97
C CYS A 3 -40.26 42.26 -2.65
N LEU A 4 -39.24 42.25 -3.51
CA LEU A 4 -38.64 41.03 -4.03
C LEU A 4 -38.02 40.28 -2.85
N ARG A 5 -38.62 39.16 -2.45
CA ARG A 5 -38.07 38.24 -1.45
C ARG A 5 -36.94 37.43 -2.10
N PHE A 6 -35.78 38.06 -2.22
CA PHE A 6 -34.52 37.39 -2.57
C PHE A 6 -34.18 36.42 -1.43
N ARG A 7 -34.51 35.12 -1.58
CA ARG A 7 -34.03 34.10 -0.64
C ARG A 7 -32.53 33.98 -0.87
N SER A 8 -31.78 34.70 -0.03
CA SER A 8 -30.33 34.58 0.10
C SER A 8 -29.95 33.12 0.28
N VAL A 9 -29.37 32.52 -0.76
CA VAL A 9 -28.70 31.21 -0.68
C VAL A 9 -27.29 31.47 -0.12
N PHE A 10 -27.21 32.02 1.09
CA PHE A 10 -25.97 32.01 1.86
C PHE A 10 -25.92 30.68 2.62
N ARG A 11 -25.52 29.63 1.89
CA ARG A 11 -25.18 28.34 2.50
C ARG A 11 -23.91 28.58 3.32
N GLN A 12 -24.06 28.83 4.62
CA GLN A 12 -22.98 28.88 5.61
C GLN A 12 -22.13 27.61 5.45
N ILE A 13 -21.01 27.70 4.74
CA ILE A 13 -19.97 26.66 4.77
C ILE A 13 -19.37 26.75 6.17
N ARG A 14 -19.82 25.86 7.08
CA ARG A 14 -19.07 25.57 8.29
C ARG A 14 -17.72 25.01 7.85
N SER A 15 -16.69 25.83 7.91
CA SER A 15 -15.30 25.38 7.88
C SER A 15 -15.12 24.41 9.05
N MET A 16 -15.14 23.11 8.77
CA MET A 16 -14.76 22.11 9.75
C MET A 16 -13.24 22.07 9.78
N SER A 17 -12.64 22.96 10.56
CA SER A 17 -11.25 22.85 11.02
C SER A 17 -11.12 21.65 11.96
N GLN A 18 -11.47 20.45 11.48
CA GLN A 18 -11.26 19.19 12.19
C GLN A 18 -9.84 18.68 11.90
N LEU A 19 -8.85 19.51 12.26
CA LEU A 19 -7.57 18.95 12.70
C LEU A 19 -7.87 18.37 14.08
N GLY A 20 -8.36 17.12 14.08
CA GLY A 20 -8.53 16.34 15.30
C GLY A 20 -7.19 16.33 16.04
N ASP A 21 -7.25 16.69 17.31
CA ASP A 21 -6.12 16.74 18.22
C ASP A 21 -5.33 15.43 18.12
N LEU A 22 -4.01 15.49 17.93
CA LEU A 22 -3.15 14.29 17.89
C LEU A 22 -3.21 13.62 19.27
N GLY A 23 -4.15 12.68 19.45
CA GLY A 23 -4.45 12.06 20.73
C GLY A 23 -5.94 11.97 21.07
N SER A 24 -6.82 12.58 20.29
CA SER A 24 -8.23 12.21 20.26
C SER A 24 -8.33 10.82 19.65
N GLY A 25 -8.63 9.80 20.46
CA GLY A 25 -8.68 8.38 20.07
C GLY A 25 -9.72 8.00 19.01
N VAL A 26 -10.19 8.95 18.21
CA VAL A 26 -11.10 8.80 17.07
C VAL A 26 -10.63 9.76 15.97
N GLY A 27 -9.50 9.45 15.33
CA GLY A 27 -8.89 10.35 14.34
C GLY A 27 -8.07 9.63 13.27
N ARG A 28 -8.68 9.47 12.09
CA ARG A 28 -8.07 9.24 10.76
C ARG A 28 -7.34 7.93 10.43
N GLY A 29 -7.20 6.95 11.32
CA GLY A 29 -6.71 5.63 10.89
C GLY A 29 -6.73 4.58 11.98
N GLY A 30 -7.63 3.61 11.86
CA GLY A 30 -7.67 2.43 12.74
C GLY A 30 -8.91 2.42 13.62
N GLY A 31 -9.73 1.38 13.43
CA GLY A 31 -11.06 1.26 14.00
C GLY A 31 -11.11 1.33 15.53
N GLY A 32 -12.27 1.77 16.03
CA GLY A 32 -12.61 1.71 17.43
C GLY A 32 -12.54 0.27 17.93
N MET A 33 -11.44 -0.09 18.57
CA MET A 33 -11.29 -1.37 19.24
C MET A 33 -10.88 -1.11 20.70
N GLY A 34 -11.88 -1.21 21.58
CA GLY A 34 -11.71 -1.27 23.03
C GLY A 34 -11.78 0.08 23.74
N SER A 35 -12.74 0.19 24.65
CA SER A 35 -12.87 1.23 25.69
C SER A 35 -11.58 1.54 26.46
N ILE A 36 -10.57 0.68 26.41
CA ILE A 36 -9.25 0.84 27.04
C ILE A 36 -8.40 1.92 26.34
N ARG A 37 -8.48 2.05 25.00
CA ARG A 37 -7.69 3.04 24.25
C ARG A 37 -8.29 4.45 24.33
N VAL A 38 -9.60 4.54 24.58
CA VAL A 38 -10.35 5.80 24.78
C VAL A 38 -10.28 6.26 26.25
N ALA A 39 -10.19 5.34 27.22
CA ALA A 39 -10.10 5.67 28.66
C ALA A 39 -8.65 5.82 29.18
N GLY A 40 -7.65 5.24 28.50
CA GLY A 40 -6.26 5.24 28.94
C GLY A 40 -5.48 6.50 28.52
N GLY A 41 -5.57 7.59 29.27
CA GLY A 41 -4.95 8.90 28.97
C GLY A 41 -3.51 8.90 28.41
N ALA A 42 -2.48 9.14 29.21
CA ALA A 42 -1.10 9.20 28.71
C ALA A 42 -0.55 7.82 28.29
N PHE A 43 -0.93 6.77 29.03
CA PHE A 43 -0.46 5.40 28.78
C PHE A 43 -1.05 4.78 27.50
N GLY A 44 -2.30 5.08 27.13
CA GLY A 44 -2.91 4.60 25.89
C GLY A 44 -2.28 5.22 24.64
N ARG A 45 -1.85 6.50 24.72
CA ARG A 45 -1.08 7.16 23.65
C ARG A 45 0.30 6.52 23.45
N ILE A 46 1.01 6.20 24.52
CA ILE A 46 2.32 5.51 24.45
C ILE A 46 2.15 4.09 23.88
N GLN A 47 1.11 3.36 24.29
CA GLN A 47 0.82 2.03 23.74
C GLN A 47 0.45 2.08 22.26
N ALA A 48 -0.39 3.03 21.84
CA ALA A 48 -0.73 3.23 20.42
C ALA A 48 0.51 3.53 19.56
N ALA A 49 1.38 4.44 19.99
CA ALA A 49 2.61 4.77 19.27
C ALA A 49 3.57 3.56 19.15
N ARG A 50 3.66 2.73 20.20
CA ARG A 50 4.49 1.52 20.18
C ARG A 50 3.91 0.45 19.25
N GLU A 51 2.59 0.26 19.26
CA GLU A 51 1.90 -0.63 18.34
C GLU A 51 2.07 -0.18 16.88
N GLU A 52 1.84 1.11 16.59
CA GLU A 52 2.04 1.68 15.25
C GLU A 52 3.47 1.47 14.74
N GLY A 53 4.48 1.73 15.59
CA GLY A 53 5.88 1.48 15.24
C GLY A 53 6.18 0.01 14.95
N TYR A 54 5.56 -0.92 15.68
CA TYR A 54 5.69 -2.35 15.45
C TYR A 54 5.05 -2.79 14.12
N PHE A 55 3.83 -2.33 13.83
CA PHE A 55 3.15 -2.64 12.58
C PHE A 55 3.85 -2.02 11.38
N HIS A 56 4.36 -0.80 11.49
CA HIS A 56 5.13 -0.15 10.44
C HIS A 56 6.39 -0.96 10.09
N LYS A 57 7.13 -1.44 11.11
CA LYS A 57 8.29 -2.31 10.89
C LYS A 57 7.91 -3.63 10.23
N LYS A 58 6.82 -4.27 10.65
CA LYS A 58 6.31 -5.51 10.04
C LYS A 58 5.92 -5.31 8.58
N GLN A 59 5.19 -4.24 8.27
CA GLN A 59 4.81 -3.91 6.89
C GLN A 59 6.05 -3.69 6.03
N LYS A 60 7.04 -2.92 6.52
CA LYS A 60 8.31 -2.72 5.81
C LYS A 60 9.04 -4.04 5.55
N GLN A 61 9.09 -4.93 6.54
CA GLN A 61 9.70 -6.26 6.40
C GLN A 61 8.98 -7.10 5.35
N GLN A 62 7.64 -7.11 5.33
CA GLN A 62 6.86 -7.81 4.32
C GLN A 62 7.16 -7.25 2.92
N MET A 63 7.16 -5.91 2.75
CA MET A 63 7.46 -5.30 1.46
C MET A 63 8.87 -5.63 0.94
N ILE A 64 9.85 -5.70 1.83
CA ILE A 64 11.21 -6.14 1.47
C ILE A 64 11.21 -7.59 1.00
N LYS A 65 10.54 -8.50 1.73
CA LYS A 65 10.45 -9.92 1.35
C LYS A 65 9.81 -10.09 -0.03
N LEU A 66 8.65 -9.46 -0.26
CA LEU A 66 7.97 -9.49 -1.55
C LEU A 66 8.89 -8.99 -2.68
N ARG A 67 9.65 -7.92 -2.43
CA ARG A 67 10.58 -7.38 -3.42
C ARG A 67 11.71 -8.35 -3.76
N GLU A 68 12.28 -9.03 -2.77
CA GLU A 68 13.34 -10.02 -3.00
C GLU A 68 12.79 -11.26 -3.72
N GLU A 69 11.63 -11.79 -3.31
CA GLU A 69 10.96 -12.91 -3.98
C GLU A 69 10.73 -12.62 -5.48
N ILE A 70 10.21 -11.43 -5.82
CA ILE A 70 10.02 -11.03 -7.22
C ILE A 70 11.34 -10.94 -7.99
N LYS A 71 12.42 -10.47 -7.37
CA LYS A 71 13.73 -10.43 -8.03
C LYS A 71 14.26 -11.82 -8.30
N ASP A 72 14.10 -12.73 -7.36
CA ASP A 72 14.51 -14.13 -7.50
C ASP A 72 13.71 -14.82 -8.62
N ASP A 73 12.40 -14.58 -8.68
CA ASP A 73 11.53 -15.07 -9.77
C ASP A 73 11.97 -14.54 -11.14
N ILE A 74 12.26 -13.24 -11.24
CA ILE A 74 12.78 -12.63 -12.48
C ILE A 74 14.09 -13.31 -12.91
N LYS A 75 15.00 -13.54 -11.96
CA LYS A 75 16.28 -14.18 -12.24
C LYS A 75 16.07 -15.62 -12.72
N PHE A 76 15.23 -16.39 -12.02
CA PHE A 76 14.90 -17.76 -12.37
C PHE A 76 14.30 -17.85 -13.77
N HIS A 77 13.30 -17.02 -14.09
CA HIS A 77 12.69 -17.02 -15.42
C HIS A 77 13.66 -16.58 -16.52
N ARG A 78 14.54 -15.61 -16.27
CA ARG A 78 15.60 -15.24 -17.22
C ARG A 78 16.56 -16.40 -17.50
N GLU A 79 16.91 -17.19 -16.49
CA GLU A 79 17.75 -18.37 -16.67
C GLU A 79 17.03 -19.46 -17.49
N GLN A 80 15.73 -19.67 -17.26
CA GLN A 80 14.94 -20.61 -18.06
C GLN A 80 14.87 -20.18 -19.53
N ILE A 81 14.62 -18.90 -19.80
CA ILE A 81 14.61 -18.35 -21.17
C ILE A 81 15.93 -18.65 -21.88
N LYS A 82 17.07 -18.36 -21.24
CA LYS A 82 18.40 -18.66 -21.82
C LYS A 82 18.58 -20.14 -22.16
N LYS A 83 18.20 -21.03 -21.24
CA LYS A 83 18.30 -22.49 -21.49
C LYS A 83 17.41 -22.92 -22.67
N HIS A 84 16.22 -22.36 -22.78
CA HIS A 84 15.32 -22.63 -23.90
C HIS A 84 15.85 -22.06 -25.21
N GLU A 85 16.42 -20.86 -25.22
CA GLU A 85 17.08 -20.27 -26.39
C GLU A 85 18.26 -21.13 -26.87
N GLU A 86 19.09 -21.62 -25.96
CA GLU A 86 20.20 -22.52 -26.29
C GLU A 86 19.71 -23.86 -26.87
N ALA A 87 18.62 -24.41 -26.32
CA ALA A 87 18.01 -25.62 -26.85
C ALA A 87 17.47 -25.39 -28.28
N ILE A 88 16.78 -24.28 -28.52
CA ILE A 88 16.28 -23.88 -29.85
C ILE A 88 17.45 -23.78 -30.83
N LYS A 89 18.53 -23.05 -30.49
CA LYS A 89 19.72 -22.94 -31.34
C LYS A 89 20.29 -24.31 -31.73
N LYS A 90 20.41 -25.23 -30.76
CA LYS A 90 20.89 -26.59 -31.02
C LYS A 90 19.93 -27.37 -31.94
N HIS A 91 18.62 -27.15 -31.83
CA HIS A 91 17.63 -27.77 -32.71
C HIS A 91 17.70 -27.17 -34.12
N ASP A 92 17.84 -25.86 -34.25
CA ASP A 92 17.99 -25.16 -35.53
C ASP A 92 19.26 -25.62 -36.25
N GLU A 93 20.40 -25.75 -35.54
CA GLU A 93 21.64 -26.30 -36.10
C GLU A 93 21.47 -27.74 -36.58
N LYS A 94 20.72 -28.57 -35.84
CA LYS A 94 20.41 -29.94 -36.26
C LYS A 94 19.51 -29.97 -37.49
N VAL A 95 18.54 -29.07 -37.60
CA VAL A 95 17.68 -28.92 -38.77
C VAL A 95 18.52 -28.50 -39.98
N LEU A 96 19.35 -27.46 -39.83
CA LEU A 96 20.25 -26.98 -40.88
C LEU A 96 21.19 -28.09 -41.35
N ARG A 97 21.79 -28.86 -40.44
CA ARG A 97 22.64 -30.00 -40.80
C ARG A 97 21.91 -31.13 -41.52
N LYS A 98 20.64 -31.37 -41.19
CA LYS A 98 19.86 -32.52 -41.69
C LYS A 98 19.12 -32.21 -42.98
N PHE A 99 18.73 -30.95 -43.19
CA PHE A 99 17.88 -30.50 -44.29
C PHE A 99 18.47 -29.31 -45.07
N GLY A 100 19.69 -28.87 -44.76
CA GLY A 100 20.40 -27.89 -45.57
C GLY A 100 20.75 -28.47 -46.94
N VAL A 101 20.02 -28.01 -47.96
CA VAL A 101 20.41 -28.06 -49.38
C VAL A 101 21.42 -26.94 -49.64
#